data_AF-A0A1J9QX67-F1
#
_entry.id   AF-A0A1J9QX67-F1
#
_cell.length_a   1.000
_cell.length_b   1.000
_cell.length_c   1.000
_cell.angle_alpha   90.00
_cell.angle_beta   90.00
_cell.angle_gamma   90.00
#
_symmetry.space_group_name_H-M   'P 1'
#
loop_
_entity.id
_entity.type
_entity.pdbx_description
1 polymer ?
#
loop_
_entity_poly.entity_id
_entity_poly.type
_entity_poly.pdbx_seq_one_letter_code
_entity_poly.pdbx_strand_id
1 'polypeptide(L)' 'VEETAQKNTVLTLYELTEGEATIAQEFHGMDPDVLARSLNVLVKRGKAQVFGSEDSQGVKFF' A
#
# COMPACT_ATOMS: atom_id res chain seq x y z
N VAL A 1 -3.17 6.29 5.97
CA VAL A 1 -2.61 7.38 5.12
C VAL A 1 -3.01 8.78 5.59
N GLU A 2 -4.23 8.99 6.09
CA GLU A 2 -4.62 10.31 6.65
C GLU A 2 -3.87 10.61 7.95
N GLU A 3 -3.79 9.62 8.85
CA GLU A 3 -3.07 9.74 10.13
C GLU A 3 -1.55 9.86 9.96
N THR A 4 -0.99 9.29 8.89
CA THR A 4 0.46 9.28 8.63
C THR A 4 0.91 10.39 7.69
N ALA A 5 -0.01 11.26 7.22
CA ALA A 5 0.24 12.30 6.22
C ALA A 5 0.91 11.80 4.91
N GLN A 6 0.72 10.52 4.56
CA GLN A 6 1.32 9.89 3.37
C GLN A 6 0.42 9.97 2.12
N LYS A 7 -0.63 10.81 2.14
CA LYS A 7 -1.42 11.08 0.94
C LYS A 7 -0.55 11.69 -0.14
N ASN A 8 -0.79 11.28 -1.39
CA ASN A 8 -0.07 11.70 -2.57
C ASN A 8 1.42 11.29 -2.68
N THR A 9 1.94 10.51 -1.74
CA THR A 9 3.27 9.90 -1.81
C THR A 9 3.15 8.49 -2.39
N VAL A 10 4.15 8.07 -3.17
CA VAL A 10 4.27 6.67 -3.62
C VAL A 10 4.97 5.89 -2.51
N LEU A 11 4.34 4.82 -2.05
CA LEU A 11 4.88 3.86 -1.09
C LEU A 11 5.10 2.52 -1.80
N THR A 12 6.18 1.83 -1.50
CA THR A 12 6.36 0.44 -1.92
C THR A 12 5.44 -0.48 -1.13
N LEU A 13 5.11 -1.65 -1.69
CA LEU A 13 4.35 -2.66 -0.93
C LEU A 13 5.13 -3.14 0.31
N TYR A 14 6.45 -3.23 0.20
CA TYR A 14 7.32 -3.57 1.33
C TYR A 14 7.21 -2.56 2.48
N GLU A 15 7.20 -1.26 2.20
CA GLU A 15 7.01 -0.23 3.25
C GLU A 15 5.64 -0.34 3.94
N LEU A 16 4.62 -0.90 3.27
CA LEU A 16 3.30 -1.10 3.86
C LEU A 16 3.26 -2.31 4.80
N THR A 17 3.92 -3.42 4.43
CA THR A 17 3.85 -4.67 5.20
C THR A 17 4.98 -4.81 6.20
N GLU A 18 6.16 -4.29 5.90
CA GLU A 18 7.39 -4.50 6.68
C GLU A 18 7.96 -3.19 7.26
N GLY A 19 7.39 -2.03 6.91
CA GLY A 19 7.88 -0.73 7.35
C GLY A 19 7.64 -0.47 8.84
N GLU A 20 8.56 0.27 9.48
CA GLU A 20 8.43 0.67 10.89
C GLU A 20 7.15 1.47 11.16
N ALA A 21 6.72 2.28 10.18
CA ALA A 21 5.52 3.09 10.27
C ALA A 21 4.22 2.27 10.37
N THR A 22 4.27 0.96 10.05
CA THR A 22 3.08 0.11 9.99
C THR A 22 3.06 -0.94 11.09
N ILE A 23 4.08 -1.07 11.95
CA ILE A 23 4.17 -2.08 13.03
C ILE A 23 2.90 -2.15 13.90
N ALA A 24 2.26 -1.00 14.18
CA ALA A 24 1.05 -0.93 15.00
C ALA A 24 -0.26 -1.17 14.21
N GLN A 25 -0.17 -1.44 12.92
CA GLN A 25 -1.31 -1.57 12.02
C GLN A 25 -1.59 -3.05 11.72
N GLU A 26 -2.87 -3.40 11.59
CA GLU A 26 -3.32 -4.78 11.37
C GLU A 26 -2.85 -5.39 10.05
N PHE A 27 -2.40 -4.56 9.11
CA PHE A 27 -1.89 -5.00 7.81
C PHE A 27 -0.37 -5.19 7.78
N HIS A 28 0.33 -4.98 8.90
CA HIS A 28 1.75 -5.32 9.03
C HIS A 28 1.95 -6.83 8.93
N GLY A 29 2.94 -7.26 8.15
CA GLY A 29 3.20 -8.67 7.82
C GLY A 29 2.09 -9.34 6.99
N MET A 30 1.18 -8.56 6.38
CA MET A 30 0.14 -9.12 5.52
C MET A 30 0.77 -9.79 4.30
N ASP A 31 0.21 -10.94 3.91
CA ASP A 31 0.59 -11.64 2.69
C ASP A 31 0.55 -10.69 1.46
N PRO A 32 1.63 -10.59 0.68
CA PRO A 32 1.71 -9.66 -0.44
C PRO A 32 0.61 -9.83 -1.50
N ASP A 33 0.16 -11.07 -1.77
CA ASP A 33 -0.92 -11.32 -2.72
C ASP A 33 -2.26 -10.83 -2.18
N VAL A 34 -2.49 -10.97 -0.88
CA VAL A 34 -3.68 -10.43 -0.20
C VAL A 34 -3.67 -8.91 -0.21
N LEU A 35 -2.51 -8.29 0.07
CA LEU A 35 -2.34 -6.84 -0.02
C LEU A 35 -2.64 -6.35 -1.44
N ALA A 36 -2.04 -6.97 -2.47
CA ALA A 36 -2.25 -6.61 -3.87
C ALA A 36 -3.72 -6.70 -4.29
N ARG A 37 -4.44 -7.74 -3.85
CA ARG A 37 -5.90 -7.87 -4.06
C ARG A 37 -6.68 -6.74 -3.38
N SER A 38 -6.29 -6.37 -2.16
CA SER A 38 -6.92 -5.30 -1.40
C SER A 38 -6.68 -3.93 -2.05
N LEU A 39 -5.46 -3.67 -2.51
CA LEU A 39 -5.11 -2.45 -3.25
C LEU A 39 -5.89 -2.36 -4.56
N ASN A 40 -6.09 -3.46 -5.28
CA ASN A 40 -6.92 -3.48 -6.49
C ASN A 40 -8.38 -3.05 -6.23
N VAL A 41 -8.93 -3.35 -5.06
CA VAL A 41 -10.27 -2.84 -4.67
C VAL A 41 -10.24 -1.33 -4.49
N LEU A 42 -9.19 -0.77 -3.88
CA LEU A 42 -9.02 0.67 -3.70
C LEU A 42 -8.81 1.40 -5.04
N VAL A 43 -8.07 0.81 -5.97
CA VAL A 43 -7.90 1.32 -7.33
C VAL A 43 -9.23 1.41 -8.06
N LYS A 44 -10.04 0.35 -8.02
CA LYS A 44 -11.39 0.34 -8.62
C LYS A 44 -12.33 1.39 -8.01
N ARG A 45 -12.07 1.82 -6.77
CA ARG A 45 -12.82 2.88 -6.07
C ARG A 45 -12.24 4.28 -6.29
N GLY A 46 -11.18 4.42 -7.09
CA GLY A 46 -10.50 5.69 -7.32
C GLY A 46 -9.77 6.25 -6.08
N LYS A 47 -9.46 5.39 -5.10
CA LYS A 47 -8.78 5.78 -3.85
C LYS A 47 -7.27 5.56 -3.86
N ALA A 48 -6.78 4.78 -4.83
CA ALA A 48 -5.37 4.49 -4.98
C ALA A 48 -4.99 4.27 -6.45
N GLN A 49 -3.70 4.30 -6.73
CA GLN A 49 -3.11 3.91 -8.01
C GLN A 49 -1.86 3.07 -7.73
N VAL A 50 -1.77 1.90 -8.37
CA VAL A 50 -0.61 1.01 -8.27
C VAL A 50 0.35 1.30 -9.44
N PHE A 51 1.65 1.22 -9.17
CA PHE A 51 2.76 1.47 -10.09
C PHE A 51 3.71 0.27 -10.10
N GLY A 52 4.48 0.12 -11.17
CA GLY A 52 5.56 -0.87 -11.26
C GLY A 52 5.16 -2.23 -11.82
N SER A 53 6.14 -3.12 -11.89
CA SER A 53 6.08 -4.49 -12.39
C SER A 53 6.26 -5.51 -11.25
N GLU A 54 6.08 -6.81 -11.51
CA GLU A 54 5.99 -7.89 -10.50
C GLU A 54 7.02 -7.80 -9.36
N ASP A 55 8.28 -7.44 -9.64
CA ASP A 55 9.34 -7.38 -8.63
C ASP A 55 9.46 -6.04 -7.87
N SER A 56 8.79 -4.98 -8.32
CA SER A 56 8.91 -3.65 -7.74
C SER A 56 7.60 -2.87 -7.86
N GLN A 57 6.63 -3.23 -7.02
CA GLN A 57 5.34 -2.57 -6.96
C GLN A 57 5.30 -1.44 -5.94
N GLY A 58 4.68 -0.33 -6.35
CA GLY A 58 4.36 0.80 -5.48
C GLY A 58 2.90 1.19 -5.57
N VAL A 59 2.42 1.98 -4.62
CA VAL A 59 1.06 2.49 -4.57
C VAL A 59 1.04 3.94 -4.08
N LYS A 60 0.22 4.76 -4.73
CA LYS A 60 -0.13 6.11 -4.29
C LYS A 60 -1.58 6.11 -3.83
N PHE A 61 -1.83 6.69 -2.67
CA PHE A 61 -3.19 6.92 -2.15
C PHE A 61 -3.60 8.38 -2.35
N PHE A 62 -4.88 8.61 -2.64
CA PHE A 62 -5.47 9.93 -2.88
C PHE A 62 -6.24 10.46 -1.66
#